data_AF-A0A5J5QJ42-F1
#
_entry.id   AF-A0A5J5QJ42-F1
#
_cell.length_a   1.000
_cell.length_b   1.000
_cell.length_c   1.000
_cell.angle_alpha   90.00
_cell.angle_beta   90.00
_cell.angle_gamma   90.00
#
_symmetry.space_group_name_H-M   'P 1'
#
loop_
_entity.id
_entity.type
_entity.pdbx_description
1 polymer ?
#
loop_
_entity_poly.entity_id
_entity_poly.type
_entity_poly.pdbx_seq_one_letter_code
_entity_poly.pdbx_strand_id
1 'polypeptide(L)'
;MGISLKSTAAGLFLLKNHNTHSPSRFPSFKPLVSTKRFTPMASVATSQTLGISETFSKLKNQGKVAFIPYITAGDPDLSTTAEALKVLDSCGSDIIELGVPYSDPLADGPVIQAAATRSLARGTNLNAILSMLKEVAPQLSCPIALFAYYNPILKRGVEKFMSTIRDVGIQGLVVPDVPLEETELLRREALKNKIELVFSGNAYNTNYADRPNESDCGSSGRICVPRELSRSYRCPCIC
;
A
#
# COMPACT_ATOMS: atom_id res chain seq x y z
N MET A 1 -7.16 67.33 17.83
CA MET A 1 -5.70 67.09 17.81
C MET A 1 -5.50 65.79 17.05
N GLY A 2 -4.82 65.66 15.92
CA GLY A 2 -4.05 66.53 15.06
C GLY A 2 -3.78 65.67 13.81
N ILE A 3 -3.89 66.29 12.65
CA ILE A 3 -3.86 65.71 11.31
C ILE A 3 -2.39 65.51 10.90
N SER A 4 -2.04 64.51 10.09
CA SER A 4 -1.01 64.71 9.05
C SER A 4 -1.04 63.64 7.95
N LEU A 5 -1.59 64.03 6.81
CA LEU A 5 -1.37 63.47 5.46
C LEU A 5 0.01 63.90 4.91
N LYS A 6 0.63 63.06 4.08
CA LYS A 6 1.47 63.40 2.91
C LYS A 6 1.34 62.22 1.93
N SER A 7 0.64 62.27 0.78
CA SER A 7 0.96 62.95 -0.50
C SER A 7 2.44 62.73 -0.90
N THR A 8 2.79 62.19 -2.07
CA THR A 8 2.60 62.84 -3.38
C THR A 8 2.87 61.85 -4.53
N ALA A 9 2.18 62.08 -5.65
CA ALA A 9 2.28 61.41 -6.94
C ALA A 9 3.48 61.85 -7.82
N ALA A 10 3.51 61.29 -9.04
CA ALA A 10 4.25 61.66 -10.27
C ALA A 10 5.38 60.67 -10.66
N GLY A 11 5.55 60.25 -11.91
CA GLY A 11 4.91 60.71 -13.14
C GLY A 11 5.23 59.82 -14.34
N LEU A 12 4.34 59.93 -15.32
CA LEU A 12 4.42 59.51 -16.71
C LEU A 12 5.44 60.39 -17.45
N PHE A 13 6.37 59.85 -18.25
CA PHE A 13 6.92 60.59 -19.40
C PHE A 13 7.52 59.68 -20.50
N LEU A 14 7.29 60.15 -21.71
CA LEU A 14 7.45 59.51 -23.03
C LEU A 14 8.88 59.54 -23.60
N LEU A 15 9.13 58.59 -24.50
CA LEU A 15 9.88 58.65 -25.77
C LEU A 15 11.26 59.34 -25.83
N LYS A 16 12.27 58.59 -26.30
CA LYS A 16 13.04 58.98 -27.51
C LYS A 16 13.87 57.84 -28.09
N ASN A 17 13.61 57.57 -29.36
CA ASN A 17 14.46 56.83 -30.29
C ASN A 17 15.79 57.58 -30.51
N HIS A 18 16.89 56.85 -30.66
CA HIS A 18 17.96 57.23 -31.58
C HIS A 18 18.45 56.00 -32.34
N ASN A 19 18.42 56.15 -33.66
CA ASN A 19 18.74 55.19 -34.70
C ASN A 19 20.10 55.62 -35.28
N THR A 20 21.08 54.71 -35.38
CA THR A 20 22.30 54.93 -36.18
C THR A 20 22.66 53.65 -36.93
N HIS A 21 22.65 53.78 -38.26
CA HIS A 21 22.96 52.78 -39.29
C HIS A 21 24.43 52.34 -39.29
N SER A 22 24.68 51.06 -39.63
CA SER A 22 25.64 50.69 -40.67
C SER A 22 25.30 49.31 -41.26
N PRO A 23 25.58 49.02 -42.55
CA PRO A 23 25.03 47.87 -43.25
C PRO A 23 26.03 46.71 -43.38
N SER A 24 25.56 45.47 -43.24
CA SER A 24 26.31 44.31 -43.74
C SER A 24 25.40 43.17 -44.17
N ARG A 25 25.38 42.94 -45.50
CA ARG A 25 25.16 41.68 -46.24
C ARG A 25 24.28 40.61 -45.58
N PHE A 26 23.08 40.45 -46.13
CA PHE A 26 22.27 39.24 -45.97
C PHE A 26 22.80 38.09 -46.84
N PRO A 27 22.96 36.87 -46.29
CA PRO A 27 22.67 35.65 -47.02
C PRO A 27 21.26 35.16 -46.66
N SER A 28 20.56 34.67 -47.69
CA SER A 28 19.21 34.09 -47.65
C SER A 28 19.11 32.95 -46.62
N PHE A 29 18.33 33.16 -45.56
CA PHE A 29 17.93 32.10 -44.63
C PHE A 29 16.63 31.46 -45.13
N LYS A 30 16.71 30.20 -45.55
CA LYS A 30 15.53 29.35 -45.76
C LYS A 30 14.92 29.01 -44.40
N PRO A 31 13.59 29.09 -44.21
CA PRO A 31 12.98 28.66 -42.96
C PRO A 31 12.99 27.14 -42.91
N LEU A 32 13.89 26.56 -42.12
CA LEU A 32 13.79 25.15 -41.76
C LEU A 32 12.76 25.05 -40.62
N VAL A 33 11.49 24.92 -41.00
CA VAL A 33 10.42 24.55 -40.06
C VAL A 33 10.76 23.16 -39.53
N SER A 34 11.32 23.12 -38.32
CA SER A 34 11.46 21.88 -37.57
C SER A 34 10.08 21.50 -37.06
N THR A 35 9.37 20.67 -37.81
CA THR A 35 8.23 19.91 -37.31
C THR A 35 8.75 18.97 -36.22
N LYS A 36 8.79 19.45 -34.97
CA LYS A 36 8.88 18.59 -33.80
C LYS A 36 7.63 17.70 -33.83
N ARG A 37 7.80 16.48 -34.33
CA ARG A 37 6.84 15.40 -34.13
C ARG A 37 6.59 15.30 -32.64
N PHE A 38 5.36 15.58 -32.23
CA PHE A 38 4.88 15.20 -30.91
C PHE A 38 5.00 13.68 -30.81
N THR A 39 5.98 13.22 -30.05
CA THR A 39 6.01 11.85 -29.54
C THR A 39 4.78 11.67 -28.66
N PRO A 40 3.95 10.65 -28.88
CA PRO A 40 2.87 10.35 -27.94
C PRO A 40 3.50 10.02 -26.59
N MET A 41 2.93 10.59 -25.53
CA MET A 41 3.28 10.28 -24.15
C MET A 41 3.29 8.75 -23.98
N ALA A 42 4.35 8.24 -23.36
CA ALA A 42 4.41 6.86 -22.91
C ALA A 42 3.09 6.53 -22.21
N SER A 43 2.43 5.46 -22.64
CA SER A 43 1.28 4.93 -21.93
C SER A 43 1.67 4.79 -20.47
N VAL A 44 0.86 5.36 -19.57
CA VAL A 44 0.95 5.04 -18.15
C VAL A 44 0.75 3.53 -18.06
N ALA A 45 1.86 2.80 -17.98
CA ALA A 45 1.82 1.39 -17.68
C ALA A 45 1.26 1.32 -16.26
N THR A 46 0.03 0.85 -16.13
CA THR A 46 -0.51 0.38 -14.87
C THR A 46 0.44 -0.71 -14.39
N SER A 47 1.39 -0.34 -13.54
CA SER A 47 2.25 -1.30 -12.85
C SER A 47 1.32 -2.19 -12.05
N GLN A 48 1.08 -3.41 -12.52
CA GLN A 48 0.33 -4.38 -11.76
C GLN A 48 1.14 -4.66 -10.50
N THR A 49 0.59 -4.33 -9.33
CA THR A 49 1.20 -4.64 -8.04
C THR A 49 1.48 -6.14 -7.98
N LEU A 50 2.71 -6.52 -7.66
CA LEU A 50 3.14 -7.92 -7.59
C LEU A 50 2.32 -8.66 -6.53
N GLY A 51 2.02 -9.94 -6.78
CA GLY A 51 1.44 -10.81 -5.76
C GLY A 51 2.40 -11.04 -4.59
N ILE A 52 1.89 -11.50 -3.46
CA ILE A 52 2.75 -11.73 -2.27
C ILE A 52 3.68 -12.92 -2.54
N SER A 53 3.17 -14.01 -3.11
CA SER A 53 3.95 -15.20 -3.50
C SER A 53 5.01 -14.88 -4.55
N GLU A 54 4.69 -13.99 -5.48
CA GLU A 54 5.63 -13.50 -6.50
C GLU A 54 6.76 -12.69 -5.85
N THR A 55 6.42 -11.83 -4.90
CA THR A 55 7.38 -11.05 -4.11
C THR A 55 8.37 -11.95 -3.38
N PHE A 56 7.88 -12.97 -2.66
CA PHE A 56 8.75 -13.94 -2.01
C PHE A 56 9.63 -14.73 -3.00
N SER A 57 9.06 -15.15 -4.13
CA SER A 57 9.81 -15.89 -5.16
C SER A 57 10.96 -15.04 -5.72
N LYS A 58 10.71 -13.76 -6.00
CA LYS A 58 11.72 -12.80 -6.45
C LYS A 58 12.82 -12.60 -5.40
N LEU A 59 12.47 -12.42 -4.13
CA LEU A 59 13.43 -12.24 -3.04
C LEU A 59 14.30 -13.49 -2.82
N LYS A 60 13.70 -14.68 -2.85
CA LYS A 60 14.40 -15.96 -2.76
C LYS A 60 15.44 -16.10 -3.88
N ASN A 61 15.06 -15.78 -5.12
CA ASN A 61 15.98 -15.80 -6.27
C ASN A 61 17.12 -14.79 -6.15
N GLN A 62 16.93 -13.72 -5.37
CA GLN A 62 17.96 -12.71 -5.07
C GLN A 62 18.77 -13.03 -3.81
N GLY A 63 18.44 -14.10 -3.07
CA GLY A 63 19.06 -14.40 -1.79
C GLY A 63 18.77 -13.35 -0.70
N LYS A 64 17.63 -12.65 -0.79
CA LYS A 64 17.23 -11.59 0.15
C LYS A 64 16.12 -12.07 1.10
N VAL A 65 16.06 -11.44 2.27
CA VAL A 65 14.97 -11.59 3.24
C VAL A 65 13.96 -10.45 3.02
N ALA A 66 12.67 -10.74 3.17
CA ALA A 66 11.60 -9.76 3.02
C ALA A 66 11.55 -8.79 4.21
N PHE A 67 11.39 -7.50 3.93
CA PHE A 67 11.01 -6.49 4.92
C PHE A 67 9.50 -6.27 4.88
N ILE A 68 8.82 -6.61 5.98
CA ILE A 68 7.36 -6.60 6.10
C ILE A 68 6.94 -5.77 7.33
N PRO A 69 6.79 -4.44 7.19
CA PRO A 69 6.26 -3.62 8.28
C PRO A 69 4.77 -3.90 8.53
N TYR A 70 4.41 -3.86 9.81
CA TYR A 70 3.03 -3.87 10.27
C TYR A 70 2.67 -2.49 10.83
N ILE A 71 1.49 -1.98 10.45
CA ILE A 71 0.87 -0.81 11.08
C ILE A 71 -0.62 -1.06 11.35
N THR A 72 -1.18 -0.50 12.42
CA THR A 72 -2.61 -0.57 12.70
C THR A 72 -3.33 0.58 11.99
N ALA A 73 -4.33 0.26 11.16
CA ALA A 73 -5.09 1.26 10.44
C ALA A 73 -5.82 2.19 11.42
N GLY A 74 -5.74 3.50 11.17
CA GLY A 74 -6.40 4.51 11.98
C GLY A 74 -5.68 4.89 13.28
N ASP A 75 -4.44 4.45 13.48
CA ASP A 75 -3.58 4.92 14.58
C ASP A 75 -2.43 5.79 14.03
N PRO A 76 -2.37 7.11 14.33
CA PRO A 76 -3.33 7.87 15.12
C PRO A 76 -4.63 8.23 14.37
N ASP A 77 -4.64 8.17 13.03
CA ASP A 77 -5.83 8.40 12.19
C ASP A 77 -5.62 7.83 10.77
N LEU A 78 -6.67 7.81 9.96
CA LEU A 78 -6.63 7.23 8.61
C LEU A 78 -5.83 8.06 7.59
N SER A 79 -5.75 9.39 7.76
CA SER A 79 -4.92 10.23 6.90
C SER A 79 -3.45 9.92 7.13
N THR A 80 -3.05 9.84 8.40
CA THR A 80 -1.70 9.44 8.80
C THR A 80 -1.39 8.02 8.34
N THR A 81 -2.36 7.10 8.41
CA THR A 81 -2.21 5.74 7.87
C THR A 81 -1.91 5.75 6.37
N ALA A 82 -2.66 6.53 5.58
CA ALA A 82 -2.47 6.65 4.13
C ALA A 82 -1.08 7.18 3.77
N GLU A 83 -0.59 8.19 4.50
CA GLU A 83 0.76 8.72 4.33
C GLU A 83 1.83 7.69 4.73
N ALA A 84 1.64 7.01 5.86
CA ALA A 84 2.55 5.96 6.32
C ALA A 84 2.70 4.83 5.30
N LEU A 85 1.60 4.39 4.67
CA LEU A 85 1.66 3.37 3.59
C LEU A 85 2.57 3.80 2.44
N LYS A 86 2.46 5.06 1.99
CA LYS A 86 3.29 5.59 0.91
C LYS A 86 4.76 5.72 1.32
N VAL A 87 5.00 6.15 2.56
CA VAL A 87 6.36 6.24 3.11
C VAL A 87 7.00 4.85 3.18
N LEU A 88 6.30 3.87 3.76
CA LEU A 88 6.78 2.49 3.86
C LEU A 88 7.08 1.89 2.48
N ASP A 89 6.21 2.10 1.50
CA ASP A 89 6.45 1.68 0.11
C ASP A 89 7.72 2.34 -0.45
N SER A 90 7.85 3.66 -0.33
CA SER A 90 9.02 4.41 -0.82
C SER A 90 10.34 4.05 -0.12
N CYS A 91 10.26 3.58 1.13
CA CYS A 91 11.40 3.09 1.90
C CYS A 91 11.83 1.66 1.52
N GLY A 92 11.14 1.01 0.58
CA GLY A 92 11.49 -0.32 0.08
C GLY A 92 10.89 -1.46 0.88
N SER A 93 9.68 -1.28 1.41
CA SER A 93 8.90 -2.41 1.94
C SER A 93 8.60 -3.41 0.83
N ASP A 94 8.83 -4.69 1.10
CA ASP A 94 8.51 -5.74 0.13
C ASP A 94 7.02 -6.07 0.16
N ILE A 95 6.42 -6.09 1.35
CA ILE A 95 4.99 -6.30 1.62
C ILE A 95 4.62 -5.39 2.79
N ILE A 96 3.43 -4.79 2.81
CA ILE A 96 2.95 -4.06 3.99
C ILE A 96 1.78 -4.82 4.62
N GLU A 97 1.88 -5.11 5.92
CA GLU A 97 0.77 -5.62 6.70
C GLU A 97 -0.03 -4.47 7.31
N LEU A 98 -1.33 -4.40 7.00
CA LEU A 98 -2.22 -3.39 7.54
C LEU A 98 -3.25 -4.04 8.48
N GLY A 99 -3.10 -3.77 9.78
CA GLY A 99 -4.00 -4.24 10.82
C GLY A 99 -5.36 -3.54 10.80
N VAL A 100 -6.43 -4.32 10.68
CA VAL A 100 -7.79 -3.86 10.99
C VAL A 100 -7.95 -3.88 12.52
N PRO A 101 -8.18 -2.73 13.17
CA PRO A 101 -8.29 -2.69 14.62
C PRO A 101 -9.51 -3.49 15.08
N TYR A 102 -9.34 -4.28 16.15
CA TYR A 102 -10.35 -5.17 16.69
C TYR A 102 -10.47 -4.98 18.20
N SER A 103 -11.69 -5.10 18.74
CA SER A 103 -11.99 -4.86 20.17
C SER A 103 -11.49 -5.96 21.08
N ASP A 104 -11.41 -7.20 20.57
CA ASP A 104 -11.09 -8.38 21.37
C ASP A 104 -9.87 -9.14 20.79
N PRO A 105 -8.69 -8.48 20.64
CA PRO A 105 -7.53 -9.04 19.97
C PRO A 105 -6.76 -10.01 20.87
N LEU A 106 -7.18 -11.28 20.88
CA LEU A 106 -6.57 -12.32 21.73
C LEU A 106 -5.13 -12.68 21.36
N ALA A 107 -4.71 -12.42 20.12
CA ALA A 107 -3.41 -12.83 19.59
C ALA A 107 -2.36 -11.72 19.57
N ASP A 108 -2.73 -10.48 19.92
CA ASP A 108 -1.85 -9.32 19.78
C ASP A 108 -1.16 -8.96 21.10
N GLY A 109 0.10 -8.54 21.00
CA GLY A 109 0.85 -7.98 22.13
C GLY A 109 0.36 -6.60 22.55
N PRO A 110 0.78 -6.10 23.74
CA PRO A 110 0.23 -4.88 24.34
C PRO A 110 0.40 -3.61 23.50
N VAL A 111 1.43 -3.55 22.67
CA VAL A 111 1.67 -2.41 21.76
C VAL A 111 0.61 -2.33 20.66
N ILE A 112 0.30 -3.47 20.03
CA ILE A 112 -0.71 -3.56 18.97
C ILE A 112 -2.11 -3.37 19.57
N GLN A 113 -2.38 -3.95 20.75
CA GLN A 113 -3.64 -3.72 21.47
C GLN A 113 -3.85 -2.24 21.79
N ALA A 114 -2.81 -1.53 22.23
CA ALA A 114 -2.89 -0.09 22.51
C ALA A 114 -3.13 0.74 21.23
N ALA A 115 -2.51 0.38 20.11
CA ALA A 115 -2.75 1.00 18.81
C ALA A 115 -4.20 0.78 18.33
N ALA A 116 -4.69 -0.46 18.41
CA ALA A 116 -6.08 -0.80 18.08
C ALA A 116 -7.07 -0.02 18.96
N THR A 117 -6.79 0.08 20.27
CA THR A 117 -7.62 0.85 21.22
C THR A 117 -7.70 2.33 20.81
N ARG A 118 -6.56 2.98 20.50
CA ARG A 118 -6.55 4.38 20.04
C ARG A 118 -7.30 4.57 18.74
N SER A 119 -7.13 3.64 17.80
CA SER A 119 -7.81 3.67 16.50
C SER A 119 -9.32 3.53 16.64
N LEU A 120 -9.79 2.56 17.44
CA LEU A 120 -11.22 2.35 17.69
C LEU A 120 -11.86 3.52 18.46
N ALA A 121 -11.15 4.11 19.42
CA ALA A 121 -11.62 5.28 20.16
C ALA A 121 -11.87 6.50 19.26
N ARG A 122 -11.26 6.54 18.07
CA ARG A 122 -11.45 7.58 17.05
C ARG A 122 -12.50 7.21 15.99
N GLY A 123 -13.18 6.07 16.15
CA GLY A 123 -14.26 5.63 15.26
C GLY A 123 -13.79 4.93 13.99
N THR A 124 -12.52 4.53 13.91
CA THR A 124 -12.01 3.75 12.77
C THR A 124 -12.80 2.45 12.64
N ASN A 125 -13.26 2.17 11.42
CA ASN A 125 -14.01 0.96 11.10
C ASN A 125 -13.59 0.43 9.72
N LEU A 126 -13.93 -0.83 9.46
CA LEU A 126 -13.53 -1.52 8.22
C LEU A 126 -13.95 -0.76 6.96
N ASN A 127 -15.15 -0.16 6.91
CA ASN A 127 -15.59 0.55 5.71
C ASN A 127 -14.71 1.78 5.44
N ALA A 128 -14.37 2.55 6.49
CA ALA A 128 -13.48 3.70 6.36
C ALA A 128 -12.07 3.29 5.92
N ILE A 129 -11.56 2.17 6.45
CA ILE A 129 -10.26 1.60 6.05
C ILE A 129 -10.28 1.21 4.56
N LEU A 130 -11.30 0.49 4.11
CA LEU A 130 -11.43 0.06 2.72
C LEU A 130 -11.60 1.25 1.75
N SER A 131 -12.31 2.30 2.17
CA SER A 131 -12.41 3.55 1.40
C SER A 131 -11.05 4.21 1.23
N MET A 132 -10.27 4.34 2.31
CA MET A 132 -8.90 4.88 2.25
C MET A 132 -8.00 4.03 1.35
N LEU A 133 -8.05 2.70 1.51
CA LEU A 133 -7.25 1.78 0.71
C LEU A 133 -7.60 1.85 -0.78
N LYS A 134 -8.87 2.06 -1.14
CA LYS A 134 -9.28 2.20 -2.55
C LYS A 134 -8.58 3.37 -3.25
N GLU A 135 -8.26 4.42 -2.50
CA GLU A 135 -7.54 5.59 -3.01
C GLU A 135 -6.03 5.39 -3.00
N VAL A 136 -5.49 4.73 -1.96
CA VAL A 136 -4.05 4.62 -1.73
C VAL A 136 -3.42 3.42 -2.43
N ALA A 137 -4.07 2.26 -2.47
CA ALA A 137 -3.50 1.03 -3.01
C ALA A 137 -3.00 1.16 -4.48
N PRO A 138 -3.69 1.89 -5.39
CA PRO A 138 -3.19 2.10 -6.75
C PRO A 138 -1.89 2.94 -6.83
N GLN A 139 -1.49 3.59 -5.74
CA GLN A 139 -0.29 4.42 -5.65
C GLN A 139 0.91 3.66 -5.09
N LEU A 140 0.73 2.42 -4.61
CA LEU A 140 1.78 1.62 -3.99
C LEU A 140 2.35 0.59 -4.96
N SER A 141 3.65 0.34 -4.85
CA SER A 141 4.36 -0.66 -5.66
C SER A 141 4.37 -2.04 -5.00
N CYS A 142 4.46 -2.08 -3.67
CA CYS A 142 4.42 -3.30 -2.89
C CYS A 142 2.98 -3.76 -2.59
N PRO A 143 2.75 -5.08 -2.48
CA PRO A 143 1.45 -5.60 -2.08
C PRO A 143 1.08 -5.27 -0.63
N ILE A 144 -0.22 -5.11 -0.39
CA ILE A 144 -0.80 -5.03 0.95
C ILE A 144 -1.36 -6.41 1.33
N ALA A 145 -0.98 -6.87 2.52
CA ALA A 145 -1.64 -7.94 3.24
C ALA A 145 -2.53 -7.34 4.33
N LEU A 146 -3.85 -7.51 4.21
CA LEU A 146 -4.77 -7.06 5.26
C LEU A 146 -4.69 -8.03 6.43
N PHE A 147 -4.46 -7.53 7.64
CA PHE A 147 -4.43 -8.35 8.86
C PHE A 147 -5.74 -8.15 9.61
N ALA A 148 -6.58 -9.19 9.70
CA ALA A 148 -7.90 -9.09 10.29
C ALA A 148 -8.31 -10.37 11.03
N TYR A 149 -8.91 -10.19 12.21
CA TYR A 149 -9.56 -11.27 12.96
C TYR A 149 -10.77 -11.81 12.19
N TYR A 150 -11.08 -13.08 12.41
CA TYR A 150 -12.09 -13.79 11.62
C TYR A 150 -13.53 -13.36 11.94
N ASN A 151 -13.82 -13.05 13.19
CA ASN A 151 -15.19 -12.69 13.60
C ASN A 151 -15.76 -11.47 12.83
N PRO A 152 -15.02 -10.35 12.64
CA PRO A 152 -15.43 -9.28 11.73
C PRO A 152 -15.71 -9.73 10.28
N ILE A 153 -14.92 -10.67 9.76
CA ILE A 153 -15.09 -11.23 8.41
C ILE A 153 -16.39 -12.03 8.35
N LEU A 154 -16.63 -12.91 9.32
CA LEU A 154 -17.84 -13.71 9.45
C LEU A 154 -19.11 -12.85 9.53
N LYS A 155 -19.11 -11.83 10.39
CA LYS A 155 -20.26 -10.91 10.57
C LYS A 155 -20.64 -10.20 9.27
N ARG A 156 -19.67 -9.93 8.39
CA ARG A 156 -19.92 -9.31 7.07
C ARG A 156 -20.32 -10.32 5.99
N GLY A 157 -20.01 -11.60 6.21
CA GLY A 157 -20.05 -12.67 5.21
C GLY A 157 -18.72 -12.77 4.46
N VAL A 158 -18.12 -13.97 4.46
CA VAL A 158 -16.80 -14.25 3.88
C VAL A 158 -16.75 -13.89 2.39
N GLU A 159 -17.75 -14.30 1.61
CA GLU A 159 -17.79 -14.04 0.16
C GLU A 159 -17.78 -12.53 -0.15
N LYS A 160 -18.62 -11.78 0.57
CA LYS A 160 -18.74 -10.33 0.43
C LYS A 160 -17.46 -9.62 0.85
N PHE A 161 -16.86 -10.07 1.95
CA PHE A 161 -15.59 -9.55 2.43
C PHE A 161 -14.49 -9.75 1.39
N MET A 162 -14.31 -10.98 0.90
CA MET A 162 -13.29 -11.35 -0.10
C MET A 162 -13.44 -10.57 -1.40
N SER A 163 -14.67 -10.48 -1.93
CA SER A 163 -14.93 -9.68 -3.13
C SER A 163 -14.60 -8.20 -2.89
N THR A 164 -14.95 -7.66 -1.72
CA THR A 164 -14.70 -6.24 -1.44
C THR A 164 -13.19 -5.94 -1.38
N ILE A 165 -12.41 -6.75 -0.66
CA ILE A 165 -10.97 -6.48 -0.52
C ILE A 165 -10.23 -6.65 -1.85
N ARG A 166 -10.66 -7.60 -2.70
CA ARG A 166 -10.17 -7.73 -4.07
C ARG A 166 -10.43 -6.47 -4.89
N ASP A 167 -11.66 -5.95 -4.84
CA ASP A 167 -12.05 -4.76 -5.62
C ASP A 167 -11.33 -3.49 -5.15
N VAL A 168 -10.86 -3.46 -3.91
CA VAL A 168 -10.00 -2.40 -3.34
C VAL A 168 -8.54 -2.52 -3.80
N GLY A 169 -8.13 -3.70 -4.30
CA GLY A 169 -6.76 -3.96 -4.73
C GLY A 169 -5.87 -4.48 -3.60
N ILE A 170 -6.39 -5.30 -2.70
CA ILE A 170 -5.62 -6.03 -1.69
C ILE A 170 -5.17 -7.38 -2.25
N GLN A 171 -3.90 -7.76 -2.02
CA GLN A 171 -3.33 -9.01 -2.58
C GLN A 171 -3.39 -10.17 -1.59
N GLY A 172 -3.39 -9.90 -0.29
CA GLY A 172 -3.44 -10.96 0.71
C GLY A 172 -4.20 -10.63 1.98
N LEU A 173 -4.46 -11.69 2.74
CA LEU A 173 -5.18 -11.63 3.99
C LEU A 173 -4.49 -12.53 5.03
N VAL A 174 -4.16 -11.94 6.18
CA VAL A 174 -3.67 -12.62 7.37
C VAL A 174 -4.84 -12.77 8.34
N VAL A 175 -5.13 -14.00 8.75
CA VAL A 175 -6.17 -14.29 9.75
C VAL A 175 -5.55 -15.11 10.90
N PRO A 176 -5.24 -14.48 12.05
CA PRO A 176 -4.41 -15.10 13.09
C PRO A 176 -5.18 -16.08 13.98
N ASP A 177 -6.52 -16.00 14.02
CA ASP A 177 -7.39 -16.61 15.04
C ASP A 177 -8.21 -17.82 14.54
N VAL A 178 -7.91 -18.35 13.35
CA VAL A 178 -8.66 -19.47 12.75
C VAL A 178 -7.81 -20.75 12.70
N PRO A 179 -8.25 -21.85 13.33
CA PRO A 179 -7.60 -23.14 13.19
C PRO A 179 -7.76 -23.69 11.77
N LEU A 180 -6.81 -24.50 11.32
CA LEU A 180 -6.69 -24.92 9.92
C LEU A 180 -7.98 -25.58 9.40
N GLU A 181 -8.62 -26.35 10.26
CA GLU A 181 -9.82 -27.15 10.02
C GLU A 181 -11.04 -26.28 9.69
N GLU A 182 -11.07 -25.05 10.21
CA GLU A 182 -12.20 -24.11 10.03
C GLU A 182 -11.98 -23.13 8.87
N THR A 183 -10.86 -23.26 8.13
CA THR A 183 -10.48 -22.33 7.05
C THR A 183 -11.07 -22.66 5.68
N GLU A 184 -11.83 -23.76 5.53
CA GLU A 184 -12.28 -24.25 4.22
C GLU A 184 -13.06 -23.18 3.42
N LEU A 185 -14.03 -22.53 4.07
CA LEU A 185 -14.81 -21.44 3.46
C LEU A 185 -13.91 -20.26 3.07
N LEU A 186 -12.97 -19.90 3.96
CA LEU A 186 -12.05 -18.78 3.74
C LEU A 186 -11.13 -19.06 2.53
N ARG A 187 -10.57 -20.27 2.44
CA ARG A 187 -9.70 -20.72 1.34
C ARG A 187 -10.42 -20.72 0.01
N ARG A 188 -11.62 -21.30 -0.03
CA ARG A 188 -12.42 -21.37 -1.24
C ARG A 188 -12.71 -19.98 -1.80
N GLU A 189 -13.14 -19.05 -0.94
CA GLU A 189 -13.42 -17.69 -1.37
C GLU A 189 -12.16 -16.90 -1.71
N ALA A 190 -11.06 -17.11 -0.98
CA ALA A 190 -9.79 -16.46 -1.29
C ALA A 190 -9.26 -16.89 -2.68
N LEU A 191 -9.27 -18.19 -2.98
CA LEU A 191 -8.91 -18.72 -4.30
C LEU A 191 -9.76 -18.12 -5.42
N LYS A 192 -11.08 -18.09 -5.24
CA LYS A 192 -12.03 -17.51 -6.20
C LYS A 192 -11.77 -16.02 -6.44
N ASN A 193 -11.33 -15.30 -5.41
CA ASN A 193 -11.07 -13.86 -5.48
C ASN A 193 -9.59 -13.53 -5.74
N LYS A 194 -8.71 -14.52 -5.92
CA LYS A 194 -7.26 -14.37 -6.09
C LYS A 194 -6.61 -13.58 -4.94
N ILE A 195 -7.07 -13.82 -3.73
CA ILE A 195 -6.47 -13.30 -2.49
C ILE A 195 -5.58 -14.39 -1.91
N GLU A 196 -4.33 -14.05 -1.59
CA GLU A 196 -3.38 -14.98 -0.98
C GLU A 196 -3.59 -15.03 0.55
N LEU A 197 -3.80 -16.22 1.11
CA LEU A 197 -4.01 -16.39 2.54
C LEU A 197 -2.70 -16.70 3.26
N VAL A 198 -2.53 -16.02 4.40
CA VAL A 198 -1.45 -16.26 5.35
C VAL A 198 -2.07 -16.72 6.67
N PHE A 199 -1.63 -17.89 7.15
CA PHE A 199 -2.09 -18.47 8.41
C PHE A 199 -0.94 -18.51 9.43
N SER A 200 -1.22 -18.14 10.67
CA SER A 200 -0.24 -18.19 11.77
C SER A 200 0.07 -19.63 12.20
N GLY A 201 1.34 -19.89 12.51
CA GLY A 201 1.92 -21.23 12.69
C GLY A 201 1.34 -22.10 13.82
N ASN A 202 0.51 -21.57 14.71
CA ASN A 202 -0.15 -22.36 15.76
C ASN A 202 -1.31 -23.23 15.24
N ALA A 203 -1.78 -23.01 14.01
CA ALA A 203 -2.71 -23.90 13.32
C ALA A 203 -2.07 -25.25 12.90
N TYR A 204 -0.79 -25.50 13.22
CA TYR A 204 -0.02 -26.70 12.83
C TYR A 204 0.39 -27.58 14.02
N ASN A 205 -0.44 -27.68 15.07
CA ASN A 205 -0.15 -28.51 16.24
C ASN A 205 -0.89 -29.86 16.28
N THR A 206 -1.28 -30.40 15.13
CA THR A 206 -1.71 -31.81 15.03
C THR A 206 -0.84 -32.51 13.99
N ASN A 207 0.07 -33.35 14.49
CA ASN A 207 0.92 -34.31 13.77
C ASN A 207 1.85 -33.77 12.65
N TYR A 208 3.11 -34.20 12.71
CA TYR A 208 4.16 -33.91 11.73
C TYR A 208 3.81 -34.35 10.28
N ALA A 209 2.90 -35.32 10.14
CA ALA A 209 2.49 -35.89 8.86
C ALA A 209 1.45 -35.06 8.10
N ASP A 210 0.75 -34.13 8.76
CA ASP A 210 -0.34 -33.34 8.17
C ASP A 210 0.14 -31.97 7.64
N ARG A 211 1.46 -31.73 7.64
CA ARG A 211 2.02 -30.49 7.10
C ARG A 211 2.06 -30.53 5.56
N PRO A 212 1.50 -29.52 4.88
CA PRO A 212 1.59 -29.43 3.43
C PRO A 212 3.06 -29.26 2.99
N ASN A 213 3.43 -29.92 1.89
CA ASN A 213 4.72 -29.73 1.24
C ASN A 213 4.77 -28.37 0.52
N GLU A 214 5.96 -27.86 0.19
CA GLU A 214 6.11 -26.57 -0.55
C GLU A 214 5.28 -26.54 -1.86
N SER A 215 5.11 -27.69 -2.51
CA SER A 215 4.27 -27.89 -3.70
C SER A 215 2.77 -27.65 -3.46
N ASP A 216 2.30 -27.88 -2.25
CA ASP A 216 0.89 -27.74 -1.88
C ASP A 216 0.53 -26.29 -1.55
N CYS A 217 1.52 -25.43 -1.30
CA CYS A 217 1.30 -24.03 -0.95
C CYS A 217 1.00 -23.18 -2.20
N GLY A 218 1.79 -23.35 -3.27
CA GLY A 218 1.63 -22.58 -4.53
C GLY A 218 0.37 -22.91 -5.34
N SER A 219 -0.21 -24.10 -5.17
CA SER A 219 -1.43 -24.55 -5.88
C SER A 219 -2.74 -24.21 -5.15
N SER A 220 -2.67 -23.74 -3.90
CA SER A 220 -3.83 -23.56 -3.01
C SER A 220 -4.05 -22.11 -2.55
N GLY A 221 -3.28 -21.16 -3.08
CA GLY A 221 -3.34 -19.75 -2.65
C GLY A 221 -2.82 -19.54 -1.22
N ARG A 222 -1.95 -20.43 -0.73
CA ARG A 222 -1.35 -20.36 0.60
C ARG A 222 0.09 -19.83 0.50
N ILE A 223 0.45 -18.95 1.42
CA ILE A 223 1.85 -18.60 1.65
C ILE A 223 2.34 -19.35 2.88
N CYS A 224 3.11 -20.41 2.64
CA CYS A 224 3.79 -21.12 3.71
C CYS A 224 5.12 -20.43 3.97
N VAL A 225 5.26 -19.76 5.11
CA VAL A 225 6.53 -19.18 5.53
C VAL A 225 7.50 -20.33 5.86
N PRO A 226 8.60 -20.52 5.11
CA PRO A 226 9.57 -21.58 5.39
C PRO A 226 10.14 -21.45 6.81
N ARG A 227 10.50 -22.58 7.45
CA ARG A 227 11.04 -22.62 8.83
C ARG A 227 12.26 -21.71 9.07
N GLU A 228 13.03 -21.45 8.02
CA GLU A 228 14.20 -20.57 8.04
C GLU A 228 13.82 -19.08 8.02
N LEU A 229 12.71 -18.76 7.34
CA LEU A 229 12.08 -17.44 7.38
C LEU A 229 11.28 -17.25 8.67
N SER A 230 10.61 -18.26 9.22
CA SER A 230 9.87 -18.12 10.50
C SER A 230 10.77 -17.85 11.70
N ARG A 231 12.04 -18.27 11.65
CA ARG A 231 13.09 -17.81 12.60
C ARG A 231 13.51 -16.35 12.39
N SER A 232 13.31 -15.83 11.18
CA SER A 232 13.59 -14.45 10.75
C SER A 232 12.38 -13.52 10.87
N TYR A 233 11.15 -14.05 10.98
CA TYR A 233 9.95 -13.37 11.51
C TYR A 233 10.05 -13.10 13.02
N ARG A 234 11.25 -12.79 13.53
CA ARG A 234 11.38 -12.09 14.80
C ARG A 234 11.01 -10.63 14.57
N CYS A 235 9.72 -10.37 14.36
CA CYS A 235 9.17 -9.11 14.80
C CYS A 235 9.11 -9.22 16.33
N PRO A 236 9.87 -8.43 17.11
CA PRO A 236 9.95 -8.58 18.57
C PRO A 236 8.64 -8.25 19.32
N CYS A 237 7.53 -8.07 18.61
CA CYS A 237 6.30 -7.45 19.11
C CYS A 237 5.07 -8.35 19.08
N ILE A 238 5.20 -9.64 18.77
CA ILE A 238 4.12 -10.61 18.92
C ILE A 238 4.60 -11.63 19.97
N CYS A 239 4.26 -11.36 21.23
CA CYS A 239 4.39 -12.25 22.38
C CYS A 239 3.00 -12.69 22.81
#